data_AF-A0A3L8Q651-F1
#
_entry.id   AF-A0A3L8Q651-F1
#
_cell.length_a   1.000
_cell.length_b   1.000
_cell.length_c   1.000
_cell.angle_alpha   90.00
_cell.angle_beta   90.00
_cell.angle_gamma   90.00
#
_symmetry.space_group_name_H-M   'P 1'
#
loop_
_entity.id
_entity.type
_entity.pdbx_description
1 polymer ?
#
loop_
_entity_poly.entity_id
_entity_poly.type
_entity_poly.pdbx_seq_one_letter_code
_entity_poly.pdbx_strand_id
1 'polypeptide(L)'
;MKGIYHLNQVKLEYNLDVLRQLDVENSTLRSQQKRKISRFRTSLELLKAKMAKQEMKFQEEKQSLESEVERVTGQFQEMQSRMRWEFQRGGIPIPRSSGAGSDPSGILSFRRQLMRSSAEKFRQVWMVNEEEAKALIREALEADRIIRVQQLGMPWEEPRLWFMDNVGPLGRRQEKRDAMQVATKLLEGGIREFLGIPDPENSLEFQVGSPGRSREFWE
;
A
#
# COMPACT_ATOMS: atom_id res chain seq x y z
N MET A 1 -8.16 -92.05 -40.87
CA MET A 1 -7.11 -91.54 -39.96
C MET A 1 -6.46 -90.25 -40.45
N LYS A 2 -5.95 -90.16 -41.69
CA LYS A 2 -5.20 -89.00 -42.23
C LYS A 2 -5.91 -87.62 -42.11
N GLY A 3 -7.22 -87.57 -42.30
CA GLY A 3 -8.00 -86.31 -42.21
C GLY A 3 -8.08 -85.70 -40.80
N ILE A 4 -8.07 -86.53 -39.75
CA ILE A 4 -8.12 -86.06 -38.35
C ILE A 4 -6.79 -85.38 -37.98
N TYR A 5 -5.67 -85.96 -38.39
CA TYR A 5 -4.35 -85.37 -38.18
C TYR A 5 -4.19 -84.05 -38.94
N HIS A 6 -4.65 -84.01 -40.19
CA HIS A 6 -4.60 -82.78 -40.99
C HIS A 6 -5.42 -81.65 -40.35
N LEU A 7 -6.63 -81.94 -39.88
CA LEU A 7 -7.45 -80.94 -39.19
C LEU A 7 -6.80 -80.44 -37.90
N ASN A 8 -6.22 -81.33 -37.10
CA ASN A 8 -5.51 -80.93 -35.89
C ASN A 8 -4.25 -80.11 -36.20
N GLN A 9 -3.54 -80.44 -37.28
CA GLN A 9 -2.40 -79.65 -37.73
C GLN A 9 -2.83 -78.22 -38.10
N VAL A 10 -3.87 -78.07 -38.92
CA VAL A 10 -4.38 -76.74 -39.31
C VAL A 10 -4.87 -75.95 -38.08
N LYS A 11 -5.52 -76.61 -37.11
CA LYS A 11 -5.92 -75.95 -35.85
C LYS A 11 -4.73 -75.48 -35.03
N LEU A 12 -3.66 -76.26 -34.97
CA LEU A 12 -2.44 -75.88 -34.26
C LEU A 12 -1.72 -74.72 -34.95
N GLU A 13 -1.65 -74.74 -36.29
CA GLU A 13 -1.10 -73.65 -37.09
C GLU A 13 -1.88 -72.35 -36.87
N TYR A 14 -3.21 -72.41 -36.92
CA TYR A 14 -4.07 -71.25 -36.61
C TYR A 14 -3.84 -70.72 -35.19
N ASN A 15 -3.82 -71.62 -34.18
CA ASN A 15 -3.58 -71.21 -32.80
C ASN A 15 -2.21 -70.54 -32.64
N LEU A 16 -1.17 -71.05 -33.32
CA LEU A 16 0.16 -70.46 -33.30
C LEU A 16 0.18 -69.05 -33.90
N ASP A 17 -0.51 -68.84 -35.02
CA ASP A 17 -0.54 -67.55 -35.69
C ASP A 17 -1.34 -66.51 -34.90
N VAL A 18 -2.46 -66.91 -34.29
CA VAL A 18 -3.21 -66.05 -33.35
C VAL A 18 -2.32 -65.64 -32.17
N LEU A 19 -1.58 -66.59 -31.57
CA LEU A 19 -0.67 -66.29 -30.47
C LEU A 19 0.45 -65.33 -30.88
N ARG A 20 1.02 -65.50 -32.08
CA ARG A 20 2.03 -64.58 -32.62
C ARG A 20 1.46 -63.19 -32.82
N GLN A 21 0.25 -63.08 -33.36
CA GLN A 21 -0.39 -61.79 -33.58
C GLN A 21 -0.66 -61.05 -32.25
N LEU A 22 -1.15 -61.78 -31.25
CA LEU A 22 -1.32 -61.24 -29.89
C LEU A 22 0.01 -60.81 -29.27
N ASP A 23 1.12 -61.52 -29.53
CA ASP A 23 2.43 -61.13 -29.01
C ASP A 23 2.96 -59.84 -29.68
N VAL A 24 2.78 -59.69 -30.99
CA VAL A 24 3.10 -58.44 -31.71
C VAL A 24 2.24 -57.28 -31.20
N GLU A 25 0.92 -57.47 -31.09
CA GLU A 25 0.01 -56.46 -30.56
C GLU A 25 0.39 -56.07 -29.12
N ASN A 26 0.64 -57.05 -28.25
CA ASN A 26 1.10 -56.78 -26.89
C ASN A 26 2.45 -56.05 -26.85
N SER A 27 3.40 -56.41 -27.70
CA SER A 27 4.70 -55.75 -27.80
C SER A 27 4.57 -54.29 -28.24
N THR A 28 3.70 -54.00 -29.21
CA THR A 28 3.44 -52.63 -29.67
C THR A 28 2.71 -51.80 -28.61
N LEU A 29 1.69 -52.35 -27.94
CA LEU A 29 0.97 -51.70 -26.85
C LEU A 29 1.89 -51.38 -25.67
N ARG A 30 2.71 -52.34 -25.23
CA ARG A 30 3.72 -52.13 -24.17
C ARG A 30 4.70 -51.03 -24.56
N SER A 31 5.16 -51.01 -25.81
CA SER A 31 6.07 -49.98 -26.32
C SER A 31 5.41 -48.59 -26.36
N GLN A 32 4.13 -48.49 -26.75
CA GLN A 32 3.36 -47.25 -26.70
C GLN A 32 3.18 -46.76 -25.25
N GLN A 33 2.79 -47.65 -24.33
CA GLN A 33 2.64 -47.32 -22.91
C GLN A 33 3.96 -46.86 -22.29
N LYS A 34 5.08 -47.55 -22.58
CA LYS A 34 6.42 -47.18 -22.09
C LYS A 34 6.82 -45.78 -22.57
N ARG A 35 6.54 -45.43 -23.82
CA ARG A 35 6.75 -44.07 -24.36
C ARG A 35 5.88 -43.04 -23.64
N LYS A 36 4.60 -43.35 -23.41
CA LYS A 36 3.69 -42.45 -22.68
C LYS A 36 4.17 -42.18 -21.26
N ILE A 37 4.59 -43.23 -20.55
CA ILE A 37 5.18 -43.13 -19.21
C ILE A 37 6.45 -42.26 -19.24
N SER A 38 7.32 -42.44 -20.22
CA SER A 38 8.53 -41.62 -20.36
C SER A 38 8.23 -40.13 -20.59
N ARG A 39 7.23 -39.81 -21.42
CA ARG A 39 6.77 -38.41 -21.62
C ARG A 39 6.20 -37.80 -20.34
N PHE A 40 5.41 -38.56 -19.59
CA PHE A 40 4.88 -38.06 -18.32
C PHE A 40 5.98 -37.87 -17.29
N ARG A 41 6.93 -38.81 -17.17
CA ARG A 41 8.08 -38.66 -16.28
C ARG A 41 8.90 -37.42 -16.62
N THR A 42 9.26 -37.21 -17.88
CA THR A 42 10.01 -36.02 -18.31
C THR A 42 9.24 -34.72 -18.05
N SER A 43 7.92 -34.71 -18.28
CA SER A 43 7.07 -33.56 -17.97
C SER A 43 7.00 -33.28 -16.46
N LEU A 44 6.89 -34.32 -15.64
CA LEU A 44 6.90 -34.22 -14.18
C LEU A 44 8.24 -33.68 -13.67
N GLU A 45 9.36 -34.19 -14.16
CA GLU A 45 10.69 -33.72 -13.76
C GLU A 45 10.93 -32.26 -14.19
N LEU A 46 10.47 -31.87 -15.38
CA LEU A 46 10.51 -30.47 -15.81
C LEU A 46 9.68 -29.58 -14.88
N LEU A 47 8.48 -30.03 -14.50
CA LEU A 47 7.61 -29.28 -13.61
C LEU A 47 8.25 -29.14 -12.22
N LYS A 48 8.78 -30.24 -11.65
CA LYS A 48 9.52 -30.21 -10.38
C LYS A 48 10.68 -29.23 -10.43
N ALA A 49 11.47 -29.23 -11.51
CA ALA A 49 12.58 -28.31 -11.68
C ALA A 49 12.12 -26.84 -11.76
N LYS A 50 11.00 -26.56 -12.43
CA LYS A 50 10.40 -25.21 -12.46
C LYS A 50 9.95 -24.76 -11.07
N MET A 51 9.26 -25.64 -10.33
CA MET A 51 8.82 -25.36 -8.97
C MET A 51 10.00 -25.11 -8.03
N ALA A 52 11.06 -25.93 -8.11
CA ALA A 52 12.27 -25.73 -7.31
C ALA A 52 12.96 -24.39 -7.61
N LYS A 53 12.97 -23.95 -8.87
CA LYS A 53 13.49 -22.62 -9.25
C LYS A 53 12.65 -21.49 -8.68
N GLN A 54 11.32 -21.63 -8.72
CA GLN A 54 10.42 -20.64 -8.11
C GLN A 54 10.62 -20.58 -6.59
N GLU A 55 10.71 -21.73 -5.93
CA GLU A 55 10.97 -21.80 -4.49
C GLU A 55 12.27 -21.09 -4.12
N MET A 56 13.36 -21.35 -4.85
CA MET A 56 14.64 -20.66 -4.61
C MET A 56 14.50 -19.14 -4.73
N LYS A 57 13.81 -18.64 -5.76
CA LYS A 57 13.57 -17.20 -5.93
C LYS A 57 12.78 -16.60 -4.76
N PHE A 58 11.70 -17.26 -4.36
CA PHE A 58 10.89 -16.80 -3.23
C PHE A 58 11.66 -16.83 -1.91
N GLN A 59 12.52 -17.82 -1.70
CA GLN A 59 13.39 -17.89 -0.53
C GLN A 59 14.45 -16.77 -0.53
N GLU A 60 15.06 -16.48 -1.68
CA GLU A 60 16.01 -15.36 -1.82
C GLU A 60 15.34 -14.01 -1.56
N GLU A 61 14.18 -13.76 -2.16
CA GLU A 61 13.39 -12.54 -1.93
C GLU A 61 12.99 -12.41 -0.46
N LYS A 62 12.53 -13.50 0.15
CA LYS A 62 12.20 -13.53 1.58
C LYS A 62 13.41 -13.18 2.45
N GLN A 63 14.57 -13.82 2.22
CA GLN A 63 15.79 -13.54 2.98
C GLN A 63 16.25 -12.10 2.79
N SER A 64 16.15 -11.56 1.57
CA SER A 64 16.47 -10.16 1.29
C SER A 64 15.55 -9.22 2.06
N LEU A 65 14.24 -9.45 2.05
CA LEU A 65 13.27 -8.65 2.80
C LEU A 65 13.47 -8.76 4.32
N GLU A 66 13.77 -9.96 4.84
CA GLU A 66 14.09 -10.17 6.26
C GLU A 66 15.34 -9.36 6.66
N SER A 67 16.40 -9.39 5.86
CA SER A 67 17.61 -8.60 6.11
C SER A 67 17.35 -7.10 6.11
N GLU A 68 16.47 -6.62 5.23
CA GLU A 68 16.10 -5.20 5.13
C GLU A 68 15.25 -4.76 6.34
N VAL A 69 14.32 -5.61 6.79
CA VAL A 69 13.55 -5.38 8.03
C VAL A 69 14.48 -5.34 9.24
N GLU A 70 15.41 -6.29 9.37
CA GLU A 70 16.41 -6.28 10.46
C GLU A 70 17.29 -5.02 10.42
N ARG A 71 17.72 -4.59 9.22
CA ARG A 71 18.49 -3.36 9.03
C ARG A 71 17.71 -2.13 9.49
N VAL A 72 16.47 -1.96 9.04
CA VAL A 72 15.63 -0.80 9.36
C VAL A 72 15.24 -0.79 10.84
N THR A 73 14.88 -1.94 11.40
CA THR A 73 14.56 -2.08 12.83
C THR A 73 15.79 -1.82 13.70
N GLY A 74 16.97 -2.29 13.30
CA GLY A 74 18.23 -1.98 13.94
C GLY A 74 18.52 -0.49 13.94
N GLN A 75 18.38 0.18 12.78
CA GLN A 75 18.53 1.64 12.67
C GLN A 75 17.54 2.41 13.54
N PHE A 76 16.29 1.95 13.61
CA PHE A 76 15.27 2.53 14.47
C PHE A 76 15.61 2.35 15.95
N GLN A 77 15.99 1.14 16.37
CA GLN A 77 16.36 0.84 17.75
C GLN A 77 17.63 1.59 18.18
N GLU A 78 18.62 1.72 17.30
CA GLU A 78 19.82 2.50 17.56
C GLU A 78 19.48 3.98 17.73
N MET A 79 18.65 4.54 16.85
CA MET A 79 18.16 5.92 16.99
C MET A 79 17.40 6.10 18.31
N GLN A 80 16.52 5.17 18.67
CA GLN A 80 15.76 5.19 19.93
C GLN A 80 16.69 5.10 21.14
N SER A 81 17.72 4.26 21.09
CA SER A 81 18.71 4.10 22.16
C SER A 81 19.62 5.33 22.27
N ARG A 82 20.04 5.93 21.15
CA ARG A 82 20.75 7.22 21.14
C ARG A 82 19.89 8.33 21.76
N MET A 83 18.61 8.42 21.38
CA MET A 83 17.67 9.38 21.98
C MET A 83 17.48 9.17 23.49
N ARG A 84 17.33 7.92 23.94
CA ARG A 84 17.23 7.58 25.37
C ARG A 84 18.52 7.90 26.12
N TRP A 85 19.68 7.52 25.58
CA TRP A 85 20.98 7.78 26.19
C TRP A 85 21.26 9.29 26.31
N GLU A 86 20.96 10.07 25.28
CA GLU A 86 21.05 11.55 25.30
C GLU A 86 20.06 12.19 26.27
N PHE A 87 18.92 11.54 26.54
CA PHE A 87 17.96 11.99 27.54
C PHE A 87 18.46 11.69 28.97
N GLN A 88 19.08 10.52 29.18
CA GLN A 88 19.60 10.10 30.48
C GLN A 88 20.86 10.87 30.92
N ARG A 89 21.73 11.29 30.00
CA ARG A 89 22.97 12.02 30.34
C ARG A 89 22.79 13.52 30.62
N GLY A 90 21.56 14.02 30.63
CA GLY A 90 21.27 15.45 30.79
C GLY A 90 21.28 16.19 29.46
N GLY A 91 20.17 16.07 28.72
CA GLY A 91 19.71 16.96 27.65
C GLY A 91 20.72 17.47 26.60
N ILE A 92 20.56 17.01 25.35
CA ILE A 92 20.99 17.60 24.05
C ILE A 92 22.38 18.29 24.01
N PRO A 93 23.35 17.78 23.21
CA PRO A 93 24.69 18.35 23.12
C PRO A 93 24.72 19.80 22.61
N ILE A 94 25.42 20.68 23.34
CA ILE A 94 25.82 22.03 22.90
C ILE A 94 27.13 21.92 22.12
N PRO A 95 27.27 22.50 20.91
CA PRO A 95 28.57 22.57 20.22
C PRO A 95 29.52 23.48 20.99
N ARG A 96 30.75 23.03 21.25
CA ARG A 96 31.82 23.90 21.75
C ARG A 96 32.28 24.83 20.61
N SER A 97 31.68 26.01 20.51
CA SER A 97 32.33 27.15 19.85
C SER A 97 32.95 28.04 20.91
N SER A 98 34.27 28.25 20.79
CA SER A 98 34.99 29.29 21.51
C SER A 98 34.28 30.63 21.39
N GLY A 99 34.15 31.32 22.52
CA GLY A 99 34.01 32.77 22.58
C GLY A 99 32.58 33.32 22.49
N ALA A 100 32.15 33.85 23.63
CA ALA A 100 31.16 34.92 23.81
C ALA A 100 29.66 34.60 23.54
N GLY A 101 28.86 34.79 24.59
CA GLY A 101 27.42 35.03 24.50
C GLY A 101 26.56 33.78 24.56
N SER A 102 26.03 33.48 25.74
CA SER A 102 25.03 32.45 25.97
C SER A 102 23.69 32.83 25.30
N ASP A 103 23.45 32.35 24.08
CA ASP A 103 22.14 32.40 23.42
C ASP A 103 21.41 31.04 23.54
N PRO A 104 20.35 30.92 24.36
CA PRO A 104 19.54 29.70 24.47
C PRO A 104 18.86 29.29 23.14
N SER A 105 18.81 30.20 22.17
CA SER A 105 18.26 30.02 20.83
C SER A 105 19.00 28.97 19.99
N GLY A 106 20.31 28.80 20.17
CA GLY A 106 21.12 27.83 19.41
C GLY A 106 20.84 26.36 19.75
N ILE A 107 20.49 26.09 21.00
CA ILE A 107 20.18 24.72 21.49
C ILE A 107 18.80 24.30 21.01
N LEU A 108 17.84 25.22 21.06
CA LEU A 108 16.50 25.01 20.53
C LEU A 108 16.50 24.90 19.00
N SER A 109 17.38 25.62 18.31
CA SER A 109 17.51 25.54 16.84
C SER A 109 18.09 24.19 16.40
N PHE A 110 19.12 23.68 17.08
CA PHE A 110 19.71 22.37 16.78
C PHE A 110 18.73 21.21 17.05
N ARG A 111 18.03 21.23 18.20
CA ARG A 111 16.94 20.27 18.49
C ARG A 111 15.84 20.32 17.44
N ARG A 112 15.46 21.52 17.01
CA ARG A 112 14.45 21.75 15.97
C ARG A 112 14.93 21.22 14.62
N GLN A 113 16.20 21.38 14.28
CA GLN A 113 16.82 20.87 13.04
C GLN A 113 16.78 19.34 13.00
N LEU A 114 17.16 18.68 14.10
CA LEU A 114 17.20 17.22 14.19
C LEU A 114 15.79 16.63 14.09
N MET A 115 14.82 17.20 14.81
CA MET A 115 13.41 16.80 14.74
C MET A 115 12.76 17.12 13.39
N ARG A 116 13.20 18.19 12.71
CA ARG A 116 12.80 18.48 11.32
C ARG A 116 13.34 17.42 10.38
N SER A 117 14.62 17.10 10.45
CA SER A 117 15.25 16.11 9.55
C SER A 117 14.66 14.70 9.70
N SER A 118 14.35 14.25 10.92
CA SER A 118 13.67 12.97 11.15
C SER A 118 12.21 12.99 10.71
N ALA A 119 11.50 14.11 10.93
CA ALA A 119 10.12 14.27 10.48
C ALA A 119 10.01 14.39 8.95
N GLU A 120 11.01 14.96 8.29
CA GLU A 120 11.11 15.05 6.83
C GLU A 120 11.32 13.67 6.22
N LYS A 121 12.25 12.86 6.76
CA LYS A 121 12.43 11.47 6.34
C LYS A 121 11.17 10.63 6.55
N PHE A 122 10.51 10.79 7.70
CA PHE A 122 9.24 10.09 7.98
C PHE A 122 8.12 10.51 7.02
N ARG A 123 8.00 11.81 6.73
CA ARG A 123 7.04 12.31 5.74
C ARG A 123 7.33 11.76 4.35
N GLN A 124 8.60 11.68 3.95
CA GLN A 124 8.97 11.16 2.65
C GLN A 124 8.56 9.69 2.50
N VAL A 125 8.89 8.84 3.49
CA VAL A 125 8.45 7.43 3.51
C VAL A 125 6.92 7.32 3.52
N TRP A 126 6.23 8.17 4.30
CA TRP A 126 4.78 8.19 4.32
C TRP A 126 4.17 8.50 2.95
N MET A 127 4.68 9.53 2.25
CA MET A 127 4.14 9.89 0.93
C MET A 127 4.34 8.77 -0.09
N VAL A 128 5.51 8.12 -0.09
CA VAL A 128 5.78 6.97 -0.97
C VAL A 128 4.82 5.82 -0.66
N ASN A 129 4.67 5.44 0.61
CA ASN A 129 3.77 4.34 0.99
C ASN A 129 2.29 4.66 0.70
N GLU A 130 1.87 5.91 0.90
CA GLU A 130 0.52 6.37 0.61
C GLU A 130 0.24 6.34 -0.90
N GLU A 131 1.21 6.74 -1.72
CA GLU A 131 1.13 6.66 -3.18
C GLU A 131 1.02 5.21 -3.66
N GLU A 132 1.85 4.31 -3.13
CA GLU A 132 1.79 2.87 -3.42
C GLU A 132 0.43 2.27 -3.05
N ALA A 133 -0.09 2.59 -1.86
CA ALA A 133 -1.41 2.12 -1.43
C ALA A 133 -2.52 2.63 -2.35
N LYS A 134 -2.45 3.89 -2.79
CA LYS A 134 -3.43 4.44 -3.76
C LYS A 134 -3.33 3.78 -5.12
N ALA A 135 -2.13 3.46 -5.59
CA ALA A 135 -1.92 2.75 -6.84
C ALA A 135 -2.59 1.36 -6.82
N LEU A 136 -2.38 0.60 -5.73
CA LEU A 136 -3.03 -0.70 -5.54
C LEU A 136 -4.55 -0.60 -5.50
N ILE A 137 -5.10 0.40 -4.82
CA ILE A 137 -6.56 0.62 -4.76
C ILE A 137 -7.12 0.92 -6.16
N ARG A 138 -6.43 1.73 -6.97
CA ARG A 138 -6.83 2.01 -8.36
C ARG A 138 -6.83 0.75 -9.21
N GLU A 139 -5.80 -0.08 -9.08
CA GLU A 139 -5.73 -1.36 -9.79
C GLU A 139 -6.88 -2.30 -9.40
N ALA A 140 -7.20 -2.38 -8.10
CA ALA A 140 -8.32 -3.16 -7.60
C ALA A 140 -9.67 -2.65 -8.12
N LEU A 141 -9.87 -1.32 -8.19
CA LEU A 141 -11.08 -0.72 -8.74
C LEU A 141 -11.21 -0.96 -10.26
N GLU A 142 -10.10 -0.94 -11.00
CA GLU A 142 -10.11 -1.25 -12.42
C GLU A 142 -10.43 -2.74 -12.66
N ALA A 143 -9.91 -3.64 -11.82
CA ALA A 143 -10.30 -5.05 -11.85
C ALA A 143 -11.80 -5.23 -11.55
N ASP A 144 -12.34 -4.55 -10.53
CA ASP A 144 -13.78 -4.63 -10.19
C ASP A 144 -14.66 -4.06 -11.32
N ARG A 145 -14.21 -2.98 -11.97
CA ARG A 145 -14.83 -2.43 -13.18
C ARG A 145 -14.88 -3.46 -14.30
N ILE A 146 -13.75 -4.09 -14.61
CA ILE A 146 -13.66 -5.10 -15.67
C ILE A 146 -14.60 -6.26 -15.38
N ILE A 147 -14.62 -6.77 -14.14
CA ILE A 147 -15.50 -7.87 -13.73
C ILE A 147 -16.97 -7.47 -13.91
N ARG A 148 -17.38 -6.30 -13.41
CA ARG A 148 -18.78 -5.88 -13.45
C ARG A 148 -19.27 -5.54 -14.84
N VAL A 149 -18.45 -4.88 -15.65
CA VAL A 149 -18.82 -4.49 -17.01
C VAL A 149 -18.75 -5.69 -17.96
N GLN A 150 -17.67 -6.49 -17.92
CA GLN A 150 -17.46 -7.56 -18.91
C GLN A 150 -18.13 -8.88 -18.54
N GLN A 151 -18.09 -9.30 -17.27
CA GLN A 151 -18.66 -10.60 -16.87
C GLN A 151 -20.14 -10.52 -16.50
N LEU A 152 -20.57 -9.39 -15.93
CA LEU A 152 -21.95 -9.22 -15.41
C LEU A 152 -22.82 -8.28 -16.25
N GLY A 153 -22.23 -7.51 -17.18
CA GLY A 153 -22.96 -6.58 -18.04
C GLY A 153 -23.65 -5.44 -17.29
N MET A 154 -23.20 -5.11 -16.07
CA MET A 154 -23.78 -4.05 -15.24
C MET A 154 -22.94 -2.77 -15.32
N PRO A 155 -23.56 -1.58 -15.27
CA PRO A 155 -22.82 -0.32 -15.23
C PRO A 155 -22.05 -0.21 -13.91
N TRP A 156 -20.76 0.10 -13.99
CA TRP A 156 -19.91 0.33 -12.82
C TRP A 156 -19.91 1.81 -12.44
N GLU A 157 -20.22 2.10 -11.19
CA GLU A 157 -20.08 3.42 -10.58
C GLU A 157 -18.94 3.39 -9.57
N GLU A 158 -17.99 4.32 -9.70
CA GLU A 158 -16.82 4.37 -8.83
C GLU A 158 -17.23 4.75 -7.39
N PRO A 159 -16.88 3.94 -6.37
CA PRO A 159 -17.14 4.29 -4.99
C PRO A 159 -16.45 5.60 -4.62
N ARG A 160 -17.14 6.48 -3.89
CA ARG A 160 -16.57 7.75 -3.44
C ARG A 160 -15.55 7.53 -2.33
N LEU A 161 -14.26 7.48 -2.67
CA LEU A 161 -13.17 7.26 -1.73
C LEU A 161 -12.60 8.60 -1.22
N TRP A 162 -13.30 9.24 -0.28
CA TRP A 162 -12.93 10.52 0.33
C TRP A 162 -11.53 10.56 0.98
N PHE A 163 -10.93 9.40 1.21
CA PHE A 163 -9.59 9.28 1.80
C PHE A 163 -8.46 9.26 0.76
N MET A 164 -8.76 9.10 -0.55
CA MET A 164 -7.75 9.09 -1.61
C MET A 164 -7.23 10.49 -1.96
N ASP A 165 -7.98 11.54 -1.61
CA ASP A 165 -7.62 12.94 -1.87
C ASP A 165 -6.61 13.52 -0.86
N ASN A 166 -6.32 12.79 0.21
CA ASN A 166 -5.36 13.23 1.22
C ASN A 166 -3.93 13.23 0.64
N VAL A 167 -3.04 14.07 1.14
CA VAL A 167 -1.60 13.96 0.83
C VAL A 167 -0.81 14.16 2.12
N GLY A 168 -0.19 13.08 2.57
CA GLY A 168 0.66 13.07 3.75
C GLY A 168 -0.04 12.62 5.03
N PRO A 169 0.71 12.49 6.14
CA PRO A 169 0.17 12.01 7.41
C PRO A 169 -0.98 12.90 7.87
N LEU A 170 -2.12 12.28 8.23
CA LEU A 170 -3.33 12.98 8.71
C LEU A 170 -2.93 14.12 9.67
N GLY A 171 -3.33 15.33 9.27
CA GLY A 171 -2.77 16.58 9.75
C GLY A 171 -2.66 16.69 11.26
N ARG A 172 -1.51 17.21 11.67
CA ARG A 172 -1.21 17.58 13.05
C ARG A 172 -2.32 18.49 13.60
N ARG A 173 -2.46 18.48 14.93
CA ARG A 173 -3.25 19.34 15.84
C ARG A 173 -3.60 20.78 15.39
N GLN A 174 -2.88 21.37 14.43
CA GLN A 174 -3.09 22.70 13.87
C GLN A 174 -4.35 22.78 12.98
N GLU A 175 -4.58 21.82 12.07
CA GLU A 175 -5.79 21.80 11.23
C GLU A 175 -7.06 21.65 12.08
N LYS A 176 -6.97 20.89 13.19
CA LYS A 176 -8.04 20.81 14.19
C LYS A 176 -8.26 22.14 14.92
N ARG A 177 -7.21 22.95 15.12
CA ARG A 177 -7.31 24.28 15.73
C ARG A 177 -7.86 25.31 14.76
N ASP A 178 -7.52 25.22 13.48
CA ASP A 178 -7.99 26.14 12.44
C ASP A 178 -9.45 25.85 12.11
N ALA A 179 -9.83 24.57 12.00
CA ALA A 179 -11.24 24.15 11.89
C ALA A 179 -12.05 24.51 13.15
N MET A 180 -11.48 24.35 14.35
CA MET A 180 -12.13 24.76 15.60
C MET A 180 -12.30 26.29 15.67
N GLN A 181 -11.31 27.07 15.24
CA GLN A 181 -11.40 28.54 15.20
C GLN A 181 -12.45 29.04 14.21
N VAL A 182 -12.61 28.36 13.07
CA VAL A 182 -13.67 28.67 12.11
C VAL A 182 -15.04 28.29 12.70
N ALA A 183 -15.16 27.14 13.36
CA ALA A 183 -16.39 26.72 14.02
C ALA A 183 -16.77 27.66 15.18
N THR A 184 -15.81 28.14 15.97
CA THR A 184 -16.08 29.13 17.03
C THR A 184 -16.52 30.45 16.45
N LYS A 185 -15.89 30.94 15.37
CA LYS A 185 -16.33 32.18 14.69
C LYS A 185 -17.73 32.08 14.10
N LEU A 186 -18.11 30.92 13.56
CA LEU A 186 -19.46 30.67 13.05
C LEU A 186 -20.51 30.60 14.17
N LEU A 187 -20.16 29.99 15.31
CA LEU A 187 -21.03 29.95 16.50
C LEU A 187 -21.15 31.34 17.15
N GLU A 188 -20.06 32.10 17.23
CA GLU A 188 -20.04 33.49 17.70
C GLU A 188 -20.84 34.41 16.77
N GLY A 189 -20.76 34.20 15.45
CA GLY A 189 -21.58 34.88 14.45
C GLY A 189 -23.08 34.58 14.62
N GLY A 190 -23.43 33.30 14.80
CA GLY A 190 -24.82 32.90 15.08
C GLY A 190 -25.36 33.44 16.41
N ILE A 191 -24.51 33.53 17.44
CA ILE A 191 -24.87 34.15 18.73
C ILE A 191 -25.01 35.68 18.60
N ARG A 192 -24.19 36.33 17.76
CA ARG A 192 -24.27 37.78 17.47
C ARG A 192 -25.51 38.14 16.64
N GLU A 193 -25.88 37.35 15.64
CA GLU A 193 -27.14 37.50 14.90
C GLU A 193 -28.35 37.32 15.82
N PHE A 194 -28.29 36.35 16.75
CA PHE A 194 -29.35 36.10 17.72
C PHE A 194 -29.47 37.20 18.80
N LEU A 195 -28.39 37.93 19.10
CA LEU A 195 -28.34 39.01 20.09
C LEU A 195 -28.36 40.43 19.48
N GLY A 196 -28.39 40.58 18.16
CA GLY A 196 -28.58 41.88 17.47
C GLY A 196 -27.46 42.91 17.67
N ILE A 197 -26.20 42.47 17.79
CA ILE A 197 -25.05 43.37 17.97
C ILE A 197 -24.41 43.68 16.60
N PRO A 198 -24.36 44.95 16.14
CA PRO A 198 -23.78 45.30 14.84
C PRO A 198 -22.25 45.30 14.84
N ASP A 199 -21.65 44.94 13.70
CA ASP A 199 -20.21 44.78 13.53
C ASP A 199 -19.42 46.09 13.60
N PRO A 200 -18.22 46.09 14.20
CA PRO A 200 -17.42 47.31 14.43
C PRO A 200 -16.76 47.88 13.16
N GLU A 201 -16.71 47.16 12.03
CA GLU A 201 -15.97 47.60 10.84
C GLU A 201 -16.80 48.41 9.83
N ASN A 202 -18.14 48.48 9.97
CA ASN A 202 -19.00 49.15 9.00
C ASN A 202 -19.47 50.56 9.41
N SER A 203 -18.82 51.18 10.39
CA SER A 203 -19.26 52.48 10.98
C SER A 203 -18.63 53.73 10.34
N LEU A 204 -17.93 53.63 9.21
CA LEU A 204 -17.21 54.77 8.61
C LEU A 204 -17.68 55.23 7.21
N GLU A 205 -18.82 54.73 6.72
CA GLU A 205 -19.45 55.27 5.51
C GLU A 205 -20.93 55.60 5.75
N PHE A 206 -21.19 56.77 6.35
CA PHE A 206 -22.45 57.45 6.10
C PHE A 206 -22.26 58.97 6.19
N GLN A 207 -22.12 59.60 5.02
CA GLN A 207 -22.23 61.05 4.86
C GLN A 207 -23.63 61.50 5.30
N VAL A 208 -23.72 62.43 6.26
CA VAL A 208 -24.96 63.16 6.53
C VAL A 208 -24.75 64.61 6.16
N GLY A 209 -25.49 65.04 5.14
CA GLY A 209 -25.61 66.42 4.74
C GLY A 209 -26.20 67.31 5.84
N SER A 210 -25.89 68.60 5.71
CA SER A 210 -26.31 69.74 6.52
C SER A 210 -27.69 69.65 7.21
N PRO A 211 -27.81 70.10 8.48
CA PRO A 211 -29.09 70.52 9.02
C PRO A 211 -29.14 72.04 9.19
N GLY A 212 -30.14 72.65 8.57
CA GLY A 212 -30.61 73.97 8.94
C GLY A 212 -31.51 73.91 10.18
N ARG A 213 -31.43 74.99 10.96
CA ARG A 213 -32.45 75.56 11.85
C ARG A 213 -32.66 74.96 13.25
N SER A 214 -32.13 75.73 14.20
CA SER A 214 -32.77 76.28 15.39
C SER A 214 -33.16 75.33 16.52
N ARG A 215 -32.46 75.51 17.65
CA ARG A 215 -33.14 75.73 18.92
C ARG A 215 -32.26 76.54 19.87
N GLU A 216 -32.63 77.81 20.05
CA GLU A 216 -32.44 78.51 21.31
C GLU A 216 -33.15 77.71 22.41
N PHE A 217 -32.47 77.45 23.52
CA PHE A 217 -32.96 77.76 24.87
C PHE A 217 -31.95 77.23 25.91
N TRP A 218 -31.50 78.15 26.77
CA TRP A 218 -30.64 77.91 27.92
C TRP A 218 -31.44 77.37 29.11
N GLU A 219 -30.85 76.44 29.87
CA GLU A 219 -30.71 76.50 31.34
C GLU A 219 -29.44 75.74 31.74
#